data_AF-A0A7S1IZG7-F1
#
_entry.id   AF-A0A7S1IZG7-F1
#
_cell.length_a   1.000
_cell.length_b   1.000
_cell.length_c   1.000
_cell.angle_alpha   90.00
_cell.angle_beta   90.00
_cell.angle_gamma   90.00
#
_symmetry.space_group_name_H-M   'P 1'
#
loop_
_entity.id
_entity.type
_entity.pdbx_description
1 polymer ?
#
loop_
_entity_poly.entity_id
_entity_poly.type
_entity_poly.pdbx_seq_one_letter_code
_entity_poly.pdbx_strand_id
1 'polypeptide(L)'
;TISAWHDTPYKPSSPATFNYINEIPKATLAKMEISTKVEHNPIRQDVKKGKLRYFTYDMGTNGIPFNYGMLPQTFEDPNEVHPDTGCVGDADPIDVVELTGAPLDMGGIYQVKVLGCLAMIDEGETDWKLIAINAADPRAAKLDTVADWAKLPGGQEQLDQVVQWFKMYKTTDGKPENSFAFGGQYKDRDYALGIIEEVHHHWQNLLAGKINNKKGWWFPKQ
;
A
#
# COMPACT_ATOMS: atom_id res chain seq x y z
N THR A 1 -23.04 -0.86 -8.53
CA THR A 1 -21.80 -1.17 -7.80
C THR A 1 -20.80 -0.10 -8.11
N ILE A 2 -20.05 0.39 -7.12
CA ILE A 2 -19.01 1.39 -7.31
C ILE A 2 -17.64 0.71 -7.45
N SER A 3 -16.71 1.36 -8.14
CA SER A 3 -15.31 0.96 -8.17
C SER A 3 -14.60 1.35 -6.88
N ALA A 4 -14.03 0.35 -6.19
CA ALA A 4 -13.23 0.63 -5.00
C ALA A 4 -12.01 1.51 -5.33
N TRP A 5 -11.38 1.35 -6.49
CA TRP A 5 -10.23 2.15 -6.91
C TRP A 5 -10.60 3.56 -7.39
N HIS A 6 -11.62 3.70 -8.23
CA HIS A 6 -11.88 4.95 -8.94
C HIS A 6 -12.97 5.82 -8.30
N ASP A 7 -13.98 5.20 -7.71
CA ASP A 7 -15.16 5.92 -7.20
C ASP A 7 -15.02 6.28 -5.70
N THR A 8 -14.05 5.71 -5.00
CA THR A 8 -13.72 6.08 -3.62
C THR A 8 -12.76 7.27 -3.62
N PRO A 9 -13.12 8.44 -3.04
CA PRO A 9 -12.20 9.58 -2.98
C PRO A 9 -10.94 9.23 -2.19
N TYR A 10 -9.74 9.60 -2.68
CA TYR A 10 -8.48 9.38 -1.96
C TYR A 10 -8.40 10.19 -0.65
N LYS A 11 -8.95 11.41 -0.68
CA LYS A 11 -9.09 12.29 0.48
C LYS A 11 -10.58 12.41 0.89
N PRO A 12 -10.92 12.17 2.17
CA PRO A 12 -12.21 12.55 2.72
C PRO A 12 -12.28 14.08 2.89
N SER A 13 -13.44 14.59 3.32
CA SER A 13 -13.63 16.03 3.58
C SER A 13 -12.77 16.58 4.74
N SER A 14 -12.17 15.71 5.56
CA SER A 14 -11.23 16.09 6.62
C SER A 14 -9.82 16.31 6.02
N PRO A 15 -9.21 17.49 6.20
CA PRO A 15 -7.99 17.87 5.48
C PRO A 15 -6.72 17.11 5.92
N ALA A 16 -6.77 16.31 6.98
CA ALA A 16 -5.58 15.68 7.59
C ALA A 16 -5.52 14.14 7.47
N THR A 17 -6.48 13.53 6.76
CA THR A 17 -6.63 12.07 6.66
C THR A 17 -6.81 11.64 5.21
N PHE A 18 -6.64 10.35 4.94
CA PHE A 18 -6.89 9.70 3.65
C PHE A 18 -7.87 8.56 3.83
N ASN A 19 -8.63 8.24 2.77
CA ASN A 19 -9.37 6.98 2.74
C ASN A 19 -8.38 5.86 2.41
N TYR A 20 -8.48 4.77 3.16
CA TYR A 20 -7.69 3.56 3.01
C TYR A 20 -8.66 2.39 2.83
N ILE A 21 -8.40 1.57 1.82
CA ILE A 21 -9.18 0.35 1.57
C ILE A 21 -8.34 -0.83 2.04
N ASN A 22 -8.79 -1.50 3.10
CA ASN A 22 -8.11 -2.67 3.62
C ASN A 22 -8.36 -3.88 2.71
N GLU A 23 -7.30 -4.49 2.19
CA GLU A 23 -7.37 -5.65 1.31
C GLU A 23 -7.06 -6.94 2.07
N ILE A 24 -6.05 -6.92 2.92
CA ILE A 24 -5.56 -8.07 3.67
C ILE A 24 -5.59 -7.74 5.16
N PRO A 25 -6.56 -8.29 5.91
CA PRO A 25 -6.57 -8.20 7.36
C PRO A 25 -5.29 -8.74 7.97
N LYS A 26 -4.79 -8.09 9.03
CA LYS A 26 -3.66 -8.59 9.83
C LYS A 26 -3.86 -10.05 10.24
N ALA A 27 -2.76 -10.81 10.28
CA ALA A 27 -2.73 -12.23 10.63
C ALA A 27 -3.59 -13.11 9.69
N THR A 28 -3.61 -12.76 8.41
CA THR A 28 -4.15 -13.60 7.34
C THR A 28 -3.11 -13.88 6.26
N LEU A 29 -3.31 -14.98 5.53
CA LEU A 29 -2.35 -15.49 4.54
C LEU A 29 -2.77 -15.25 3.09
N ALA A 30 -4.07 -15.11 2.82
CA ALA A 30 -4.57 -14.96 1.46
C ALA A 30 -4.08 -13.63 0.88
N LYS A 31 -3.37 -13.66 -0.25
CA LYS A 31 -2.98 -12.42 -0.94
C LYS A 31 -4.19 -11.89 -1.69
N MET A 32 -4.88 -10.95 -1.05
CA MET A 32 -6.02 -10.24 -1.62
C MET A 32 -5.54 -8.92 -2.20
N GLU A 33 -6.07 -8.54 -3.36
CA GLU A 33 -5.70 -7.29 -4.04
C GLU A 33 -6.89 -6.80 -4.87
N ILE A 34 -6.96 -5.48 -5.06
CA ILE A 34 -7.85 -4.87 -6.03
C ILE A 34 -7.55 -5.41 -7.44
N SER A 35 -8.57 -5.89 -8.14
CA SER A 35 -8.39 -6.34 -9.52
C SER A 35 -8.46 -5.16 -10.49
N THR A 36 -7.33 -4.50 -10.76
CA THR A 36 -7.24 -3.28 -11.58
C THR A 36 -7.79 -3.40 -13.01
N LYS A 37 -7.95 -4.64 -13.52
CA LYS A 37 -8.41 -4.95 -14.89
C LYS A 37 -9.84 -5.48 -14.97
N VAL A 38 -10.50 -5.68 -13.83
CA VAL A 38 -11.85 -6.25 -13.76
C VAL A 38 -12.85 -5.12 -13.54
N GLU A 39 -14.03 -5.25 -14.14
CA GLU A 39 -15.12 -4.29 -13.97
C GLU A 39 -15.42 -4.02 -12.49
N HIS A 40 -15.47 -2.73 -12.13
CA HIS A 40 -15.60 -2.20 -10.76
C HIS A 40 -14.44 -2.51 -9.80
N ASN A 41 -13.32 -3.05 -10.28
CA ASN A 41 -12.12 -3.30 -9.49
C ASN A 41 -12.39 -4.00 -8.14
N PRO A 42 -13.06 -5.18 -8.12
CA PRO A 42 -13.29 -5.89 -6.87
C PRO A 42 -11.98 -6.39 -6.25
N ILE A 43 -11.94 -6.51 -4.93
CA ILE A 43 -10.87 -7.24 -4.24
C ILE A 43 -11.02 -8.73 -4.57
N ARG A 44 -9.93 -9.36 -5.04
CA ARG A 44 -9.86 -10.79 -5.35
C ARG A 44 -8.56 -11.37 -4.84
N GLN A 45 -8.55 -12.68 -4.62
CA GLN A 45 -7.30 -13.36 -4.28
C GLN A 45 -6.44 -13.51 -5.54
N ASP A 46 -5.17 -13.14 -5.45
CA ASP A 46 -4.17 -13.33 -6.51
C ASP A 46 -4.07 -14.82 -6.89
N VAL A 47 -3.88 -15.10 -8.18
CA VAL A 47 -3.75 -16.46 -8.74
C VAL A 47 -2.38 -16.62 -9.39
N LYS A 48 -1.53 -17.44 -8.77
CA LYS A 48 -0.18 -17.76 -9.25
C LYS A 48 -0.16 -19.18 -9.79
N LYS A 49 0.17 -19.35 -11.08
CA LYS A 49 0.22 -20.67 -11.77
C LYS A 49 -1.09 -21.47 -11.63
N GLY A 50 -2.23 -20.79 -11.74
CA GLY A 50 -3.56 -21.41 -11.66
C GLY A 50 -4.01 -21.80 -10.25
N LYS A 51 -3.29 -21.40 -9.20
CA LYS A 51 -3.65 -21.65 -7.80
C LYS A 51 -3.80 -20.33 -7.05
N LEU A 52 -4.74 -20.30 -6.11
CA LEU A 52 -4.89 -19.20 -5.16
C LEU A 52 -3.58 -18.97 -4.41
N ARG A 53 -3.14 -17.72 -4.35
CA ARG A 53 -1.87 -17.33 -3.73
C ARG A 53 -2.06 -17.06 -2.24
N TYR A 54 -1.16 -17.64 -1.46
CA TYR A 54 -1.03 -17.39 -0.03
C TYR A 54 0.40 -16.95 0.26
N PHE A 55 0.58 -16.06 1.24
CA PHE A 55 1.89 -15.80 1.80
C PHE A 55 2.42 -17.06 2.48
N THR A 56 3.68 -17.38 2.22
CA THR A 56 4.37 -18.55 2.75
C THR A 56 5.43 -18.18 3.78
N TYR A 57 5.87 -16.92 3.78
CA TYR A 57 6.73 -16.35 4.80
C TYR A 57 5.93 -16.02 6.06
N ASP A 58 6.40 -16.50 7.20
CA ASP A 58 5.77 -16.30 8.50
C ASP A 58 6.79 -15.78 9.51
N MET A 59 6.39 -14.76 10.26
CA MET A 59 7.17 -14.15 11.34
C MET A 59 6.63 -14.57 12.72
N GLY A 60 5.86 -15.65 12.78
CA GLY A 60 5.11 -16.07 13.98
C GLY A 60 3.82 -15.27 14.17
N THR A 61 3.33 -14.64 13.10
CA THR A 61 2.15 -13.75 13.09
C THR A 61 0.92 -14.44 12.49
N ASN A 62 1.05 -15.70 12.05
CA ASN A 62 0.01 -16.46 11.34
C ASN A 62 -0.50 -15.75 10.08
N GLY A 63 0.39 -15.00 9.42
CA GLY A 63 0.04 -14.16 8.27
C GLY A 63 0.82 -12.85 8.24
N ILE A 64 0.35 -11.91 7.45
CA ILE A 64 0.95 -10.57 7.38
C ILE A 64 0.84 -9.84 8.74
N PRO A 65 1.91 -9.16 9.24
CA PRO A 65 1.94 -8.64 10.62
C PRO A 65 1.18 -7.31 10.83
N PHE A 66 0.58 -6.76 9.77
CA PHE A 66 -0.13 -5.48 9.74
C PHE A 66 -1.40 -5.59 8.88
N ASN A 67 -2.30 -4.61 8.96
CA ASN A 67 -3.37 -4.49 7.97
C ASN A 67 -2.77 -3.90 6.70
N TYR A 68 -3.15 -4.44 5.54
CA TYR A 68 -2.56 -4.07 4.26
C TYR A 68 -3.63 -3.81 3.22
N GLY A 69 -3.38 -2.82 2.37
CA GLY A 69 -4.26 -2.51 1.25
C GLY A 69 -3.75 -1.27 0.56
N MET A 70 -4.67 -0.43 0.07
CA MET A 70 -4.29 0.65 -0.84
C MET A 70 -4.99 1.98 -0.55
N LEU A 71 -4.43 3.04 -1.12
CA LEU A 71 -5.04 4.36 -1.18
C LEU A 71 -5.74 4.52 -2.55
N PRO A 72 -7.08 4.71 -2.61
CA PRO A 72 -7.80 4.76 -3.88
C PRO A 72 -7.43 6.02 -4.68
N GLN A 73 -7.74 6.04 -5.98
CA GLN A 73 -7.39 7.12 -6.90
C GLN A 73 -5.90 7.49 -6.90
N THR A 74 -5.03 6.50 -6.72
CA THR A 74 -3.59 6.61 -6.91
C THR A 74 -3.13 5.58 -7.93
N PHE A 75 -1.94 5.79 -8.50
CA PHE A 75 -1.37 4.89 -9.49
C PHE A 75 0.15 5.06 -9.57
N GLU A 76 0.89 3.98 -9.37
CA GLU A 76 2.33 3.91 -9.61
C GLU A 76 2.58 3.69 -11.11
N ASP A 77 2.96 4.74 -11.85
CA ASP A 77 3.03 4.67 -13.32
C ASP A 77 4.16 3.74 -13.80
N PRO A 78 3.85 2.65 -14.53
CA PRO A 78 4.86 1.73 -15.05
C PRO A 78 5.65 2.27 -16.25
N ASN A 79 5.38 3.50 -16.69
CA ASN A 79 6.07 4.16 -17.80
C ASN A 79 7.05 5.25 -17.35
N GLU A 80 7.06 5.60 -16.06
CA GLU A 80 7.90 6.65 -15.50
C GLU A 80 8.90 6.06 -14.50
N VAL A 81 10.18 6.41 -14.65
CA VAL A 81 11.23 5.97 -13.72
C VAL A 81 11.28 6.96 -12.56
N HIS A 82 10.99 6.49 -11.35
CA HIS A 82 11.06 7.33 -10.16
C HIS A 82 12.53 7.59 -9.79
N PRO A 83 12.94 8.85 -9.55
CA PRO A 83 14.36 9.21 -9.39
C PRO A 83 15.02 8.58 -8.16
N ASP A 84 14.28 8.37 -7.08
CA ASP A 84 14.83 7.83 -5.83
C ASP A 84 15.04 6.32 -5.84
N THR A 85 14.23 5.57 -6.59
CA THR A 85 14.36 4.10 -6.70
C THR A 85 15.14 3.69 -7.95
N GLY A 86 15.15 4.53 -9.00
CA GLY A 86 15.68 4.19 -10.31
C GLY A 86 14.84 3.15 -11.07
N CYS A 87 13.60 2.92 -10.62
CA CYS A 87 12.69 1.90 -11.13
C CYS A 87 11.37 2.52 -11.64
N VAL A 88 10.67 1.82 -12.53
CA VAL A 88 9.30 2.19 -12.93
C VAL A 88 8.28 1.76 -11.88
N GLY A 89 7.09 2.37 -11.83
CA GLY A 89 6.00 1.92 -10.95
C GLY A 89 5.49 0.51 -11.26
N ASP A 90 4.90 -0.16 -10.27
CA ASP A 90 4.37 -1.53 -10.39
C ASP A 90 3.03 -1.64 -11.14
N ALA A 91 2.42 -0.50 -11.48
CA ALA A 91 1.12 -0.37 -12.14
C ALA A 91 -0.11 -0.69 -11.29
N ASP A 92 -0.02 -0.56 -9.98
CA ASP A 92 -1.13 -0.66 -9.05
C ASP A 92 -1.31 0.66 -8.26
N PRO A 93 -2.37 0.81 -7.46
CA PRO A 93 -2.51 1.94 -6.54
C PRO A 93 -1.46 1.86 -5.42
N ILE A 94 -1.07 3.00 -4.84
CA ILE A 94 -0.06 3.01 -3.78
C ILE A 94 -0.53 2.23 -2.55
N ASP A 95 0.39 1.48 -1.97
CA ASP A 95 0.11 0.60 -0.85
C ASP A 95 0.16 1.31 0.49
N VAL A 96 -0.65 0.81 1.43
CA VAL A 96 -0.76 1.28 2.79
C VAL A 96 -0.58 0.14 3.77
N VAL A 97 0.38 0.33 4.68
CA VAL A 97 0.60 -0.46 5.88
C VAL A 97 -0.09 0.27 7.03
N GLU A 98 -1.20 -0.29 7.49
CA GLU A 98 -1.96 0.25 8.62
C GLU A 98 -1.59 -0.53 9.90
N LEU A 99 -1.08 0.20 10.89
CA LEU A 99 -0.39 -0.38 12.05
C LEU A 99 -1.29 -0.56 13.30
N THR A 100 -2.60 -0.29 13.22
CA THR A 100 -3.51 -0.53 14.34
C THR A 100 -3.46 -2.00 14.77
N GLY A 101 -3.56 -2.22 16.08
CA GLY A 101 -3.29 -3.53 16.67
C GLY A 101 -4.26 -4.63 16.22
N ALA A 102 -5.53 -4.27 16.03
CA ALA A 102 -6.61 -5.17 15.66
C ALA A 102 -6.69 -5.39 14.13
N PRO A 103 -7.05 -6.59 13.67
CA PRO A 103 -7.38 -6.82 12.26
C PRO A 103 -8.56 -5.95 11.81
N LEU A 104 -8.46 -5.39 10.62
CA LEU A 104 -9.54 -4.65 9.95
C LEU A 104 -10.28 -5.57 8.97
N ASP A 105 -11.52 -5.22 8.62
CA ASP A 105 -12.33 -6.01 7.68
C ASP A 105 -11.83 -5.82 6.24
N MET A 106 -11.76 -6.91 5.47
CA MET A 106 -11.44 -6.85 4.04
C MET A 106 -12.52 -6.08 3.29
N GLY A 107 -12.12 -5.14 2.44
CA GLY A 107 -13.00 -4.20 1.74
C GLY A 107 -13.51 -3.05 2.61
N GLY A 108 -13.12 -3.00 3.88
CA GLY A 108 -13.42 -1.88 4.76
C GLY A 108 -12.71 -0.61 4.29
N ILE A 109 -13.44 0.52 4.32
CA ILE A 109 -12.91 1.84 4.02
C ILE A 109 -12.74 2.58 5.34
N TYR A 110 -11.49 2.91 5.68
CA TYR A 110 -11.13 3.57 6.92
C TYR A 110 -10.46 4.90 6.64
N GLN A 111 -10.64 5.86 7.54
CA GLN A 111 -9.85 7.09 7.51
C GLN A 111 -8.53 6.84 8.24
N VAL A 112 -7.41 7.14 7.60
CA VAL A 112 -6.07 6.94 8.16
C VAL A 112 -5.28 8.24 8.15
N LYS A 113 -4.40 8.39 9.13
CA LYS A 113 -3.36 9.42 9.15
C LYS A 113 -2.03 8.79 8.73
N VAL A 114 -1.43 9.34 7.68
CA VAL A 114 -0.11 8.94 7.18
C VAL A 114 0.97 9.52 8.08
N LEU A 115 1.93 8.68 8.46
CA LEU A 115 3.04 8.98 9.38
C LEU A 115 4.40 9.05 8.67
N GLY A 116 4.50 8.45 7.48
CA GLY A 116 5.72 8.34 6.68
C GLY A 116 5.54 7.31 5.56
N CYS A 117 6.63 6.96 4.87
CA CYS A 117 6.63 5.91 3.86
C CYS A 117 7.97 5.17 3.77
N LEU A 118 7.94 4.01 3.11
CA LEU A 118 9.11 3.18 2.81
C LEU A 118 9.22 3.00 1.29
N ALA A 119 10.43 3.21 0.77
CA ALA A 119 10.74 3.14 -0.66
C ALA A 119 11.18 1.72 -1.04
N MET A 120 10.23 0.78 -1.15
CA MET A 120 10.55 -0.59 -1.52
C MET A 120 10.76 -0.70 -3.03
N ILE A 121 11.69 -1.58 -3.42
CA ILE A 121 11.90 -2.01 -4.79
C ILE A 121 11.52 -3.49 -4.87
N ASP A 122 10.34 -3.77 -5.42
CA ASP A 122 9.80 -5.12 -5.51
C ASP A 122 10.05 -5.69 -6.91
N GLU A 123 10.94 -6.68 -7.02
CA GLU A 123 11.31 -7.31 -8.30
C GLU A 123 11.73 -6.32 -9.43
N GLY A 124 12.25 -5.14 -9.07
CA GLY A 124 12.70 -4.11 -10.01
C GLY A 124 11.68 -3.01 -10.31
N GLU A 125 10.54 -3.01 -9.61
CA GLU A 125 9.49 -1.99 -9.68
C GLU A 125 9.49 -1.13 -8.40
N THR A 126 9.18 0.15 -8.54
CA THR A 126 8.93 1.10 -7.45
C THR A 126 7.62 0.70 -6.78
N ASP A 127 7.69 0.48 -5.46
CA ASP A 127 6.59 -0.10 -4.70
C ASP A 127 6.46 0.62 -3.34
N TRP A 128 5.91 1.83 -3.34
CA TRP A 128 5.87 2.66 -2.13
C TRP A 128 4.92 2.09 -1.08
N LYS A 129 5.42 1.93 0.15
CA LYS A 129 4.61 1.50 1.30
C LYS A 129 4.36 2.67 2.24
N LEU A 130 3.16 3.23 2.23
CA LEU A 130 2.75 4.25 3.19
C LEU A 130 2.61 3.63 4.59
N ILE A 131 3.08 4.33 5.61
CA ILE A 131 2.89 3.93 7.01
C ILE A 131 1.79 4.78 7.61
N ALA A 132 0.73 4.14 8.10
CA ALA A 132 -0.46 4.85 8.56
C ALA A 132 -1.05 4.27 9.85
N ILE A 133 -1.85 5.10 10.51
CA ILE A 133 -2.68 4.74 11.66
C ILE A 133 -4.14 5.09 11.37
N ASN A 134 -5.06 4.20 11.73
CA ASN A 134 -6.49 4.49 11.73
C ASN A 134 -6.79 5.75 12.55
N ALA A 135 -7.46 6.73 11.96
CA ALA A 135 -7.77 8.01 12.60
C ALA A 135 -8.70 7.87 13.82
N ALA A 136 -9.45 6.77 13.92
CA ALA A 136 -10.27 6.45 15.08
C ALA A 136 -9.48 5.81 16.23
N ASP A 137 -8.21 5.40 16.02
CA ASP A 137 -7.37 4.90 17.09
C ASP A 137 -7.06 6.04 18.09
N PRO A 138 -7.26 5.84 19.42
CA PRO A 138 -7.02 6.88 20.42
C PRO A 138 -5.59 7.45 20.41
N ARG A 139 -4.61 6.70 19.90
CA ARG A 139 -3.22 7.13 19.77
C ARG A 139 -3.02 8.10 18.60
N ALA A 140 -3.89 8.07 17.58
CA ALA A 140 -3.75 8.88 16.37
C ALA A 140 -3.60 10.37 16.68
N ALA A 141 -4.30 10.90 17.69
CA ALA A 141 -4.18 12.30 18.09
C ALA A 141 -2.76 12.73 18.55
N LYS A 142 -1.87 11.78 18.88
CA LYS A 142 -0.52 12.04 19.41
C LYS A 142 0.61 11.55 18.49
N LEU A 143 0.28 10.91 17.37
CA LEU A 143 1.26 10.33 16.45
C LEU A 143 1.20 11.08 15.12
N ASP A 144 2.18 11.93 14.83
CA ASP A 144 2.23 12.66 13.56
C ASP A 144 3.32 12.15 12.62
N THR A 145 4.25 11.35 13.15
CA THR A 145 5.40 10.84 12.42
C THR A 145 5.70 9.37 12.76
N VAL A 146 6.44 8.69 11.89
CA VAL A 146 7.05 7.38 12.19
C VAL A 146 7.96 7.42 13.43
N ALA A 147 8.60 8.56 13.71
CA ALA A 147 9.41 8.74 14.91
C ALA A 147 8.57 8.78 16.20
N ASP A 148 7.34 9.29 16.13
CA ASP A 148 6.42 9.23 17.27
C ASP A 148 5.91 7.81 17.49
N TRP A 149 5.67 7.06 16.41
CA TRP A 149 5.34 5.65 16.50
C TRP A 149 6.45 4.85 17.19
N ALA A 150 7.70 5.06 16.79
CA ALA A 150 8.87 4.36 17.33
C ALA A 150 9.03 4.53 18.86
N LYS A 151 8.53 5.63 19.44
CA LYS A 151 8.58 5.91 20.89
C LYS A 151 7.52 5.13 21.69
N LEU A 152 6.53 4.54 21.03
CA LEU A 152 5.54 3.70 21.71
C LEU A 152 6.17 2.41 22.21
N PRO A 153 5.64 1.80 23.28
CA PRO A 153 6.06 0.45 23.69
C PRO A 153 5.88 -0.54 22.54
N GLY A 154 6.98 -1.17 22.08
CA GLY A 154 6.96 -2.10 20.94
C GLY A 154 6.91 -1.43 19.56
N GLY A 155 6.94 -0.09 19.50
CA GLY A 155 6.73 0.68 18.28
C GLY A 155 7.88 0.54 17.28
N GLN A 156 9.12 0.61 17.75
CA GLN A 156 10.30 0.41 16.90
C GLN A 156 10.36 -1.03 16.39
N GLU A 157 10.09 -2.01 17.24
CA GLU A 157 10.08 -3.42 16.87
C GLU A 157 9.04 -3.71 15.78
N GLN A 158 7.87 -3.08 15.84
CA GLN A 158 6.86 -3.21 14.79
C GLN A 158 7.30 -2.59 13.47
N LEU A 159 7.98 -1.43 13.50
CA LEU A 159 8.55 -0.81 12.30
C LEU A 159 9.67 -1.67 11.69
N ASP A 160 10.50 -2.29 12.52
CA ASP A 160 11.54 -3.23 12.06
C ASP A 160 10.90 -4.49 11.43
N GLN A 161 9.80 -4.98 12.01
CA GLN A 161 9.04 -6.10 11.45
C GLN A 161 8.46 -5.79 10.08
N VAL A 162 7.97 -4.57 9.84
CA VAL A 162 7.47 -4.14 8.52
C VAL A 162 8.58 -4.22 7.47
N VAL A 163 9.76 -3.65 7.75
CA VAL A 163 10.91 -3.69 6.82
C VAL A 163 11.33 -5.14 6.58
N GLN A 164 11.47 -5.94 7.65
CA GLN A 164 11.85 -7.35 7.57
C GLN A 164 10.85 -8.16 6.74
N TRP A 165 9.55 -7.93 6.91
CA TRP A 165 8.51 -8.63 6.17
C TRP A 165 8.63 -8.36 4.67
N PHE A 166 8.65 -7.08 4.26
CA PHE A 166 8.74 -6.72 2.85
C PHE A 166 10.06 -7.17 2.19
N LYS A 167 11.15 -7.17 2.97
CA LYS A 167 12.44 -7.70 2.51
C LYS A 167 12.37 -9.20 2.19
N MET A 168 11.70 -9.97 3.03
CA MET A 168 11.82 -11.43 3.04
C MET A 168 10.62 -12.18 2.45
N TYR A 169 9.44 -11.57 2.32
CA TYR A 169 8.18 -12.32 2.13
C TYR A 169 8.12 -13.22 0.88
N LYS A 170 8.89 -12.90 -0.16
CA LYS A 170 8.98 -13.70 -1.40
C LYS A 170 10.10 -14.75 -1.38
N THR A 171 10.97 -14.76 -0.37
CA THR A 171 12.11 -15.69 -0.31
C THR A 171 11.68 -17.16 -0.19
N THR A 172 10.58 -17.42 0.53
CA THR A 172 9.95 -18.74 0.64
C THR A 172 9.28 -19.19 -0.66
N ASP A 173 9.04 -18.26 -1.60
CA ASP A 173 8.60 -18.54 -2.97
C ASP A 173 9.78 -18.75 -3.95
N GLY A 174 11.02 -18.78 -3.44
CA GLY A 174 12.24 -18.94 -4.24
C GLY A 174 12.69 -17.67 -4.97
N LYS A 175 12.20 -16.50 -4.57
CA LYS A 175 12.64 -15.19 -5.08
C LYS A 175 13.79 -14.63 -4.23
N PRO A 176 14.60 -13.70 -4.77
CA PRO A 176 15.58 -12.98 -3.97
C PRO A 176 14.91 -12.11 -2.89
N GLU A 177 15.72 -11.63 -1.95
CA GLU A 177 15.31 -10.56 -1.02
C GLU A 177 14.98 -9.29 -1.83
N ASN A 178 13.91 -8.59 -1.43
CA ASN A 178 13.63 -7.26 -1.97
C ASN A 178 14.62 -6.24 -1.40
N SER A 179 14.82 -5.16 -2.15
CA SER A 179 15.68 -4.04 -1.75
C SER A 179 14.85 -2.79 -1.48
N PHE A 180 15.51 -1.77 -0.95
CA PHE A 180 14.88 -0.49 -0.63
C PHE A 180 15.80 0.65 -1.06
N ALA A 181 15.23 1.73 -1.57
CA ALA A 181 15.95 2.99 -1.64
C ALA A 181 16.21 3.53 -0.22
N PHE A 182 17.08 4.53 -0.12
CA PHE A 182 17.49 5.14 1.16
C PHE A 182 18.01 4.14 2.23
N GLY A 183 18.46 2.95 1.82
CA GLY A 183 18.91 1.91 2.73
C GLY A 183 17.81 1.36 3.65
N GLY A 184 16.53 1.43 3.24
CA GLY A 184 15.40 0.94 4.02
C GLY A 184 14.96 1.87 5.16
N GLN A 185 15.41 3.13 5.14
CA GLN A 185 14.96 4.13 6.10
C GLN A 185 13.57 4.65 5.74
N TYR A 186 12.72 4.81 6.75
CA TYR A 186 11.46 5.51 6.60
C TYR A 186 11.68 6.97 6.23
N LYS A 187 10.95 7.44 5.24
CA LYS A 187 10.80 8.86 4.94
C LYS A 187 9.69 9.43 5.81
N ASP A 188 9.81 10.71 6.12
CA ASP A 188 8.85 11.40 6.98
C ASP A 188 7.50 11.61 6.29
N ARG A 189 6.56 12.16 7.06
CA ARG A 189 5.19 12.42 6.60
C ARG A 189 5.16 13.38 5.42
N ASP A 190 5.94 14.46 5.43
CA ASP A 190 5.90 15.45 4.36
C ASP A 190 6.37 14.86 3.03
N TYR A 191 7.41 14.04 3.07
CA TYR A 191 7.87 13.30 1.91
C TYR A 191 6.79 12.30 1.42
N ALA A 192 6.16 11.55 2.34
CA ALA A 192 5.07 10.64 1.99
C ALA A 192 3.87 11.35 1.36
N LEU A 193 3.53 12.56 1.83
CA LEU A 193 2.48 13.38 1.23
C LEU A 193 2.84 13.82 -0.19
N GLY A 194 4.11 14.14 -0.44
CA GLY A 194 4.61 14.42 -1.78
C GLY A 194 4.41 13.24 -2.74
N ILE A 195 4.79 12.03 -2.31
CA ILE A 195 4.58 10.80 -3.09
C ILE A 195 3.08 10.58 -3.38
N ILE A 196 2.20 10.75 -2.38
CA ILE A 196 0.75 10.59 -2.58
C ILE A 196 0.20 11.54 -3.65
N GLU A 197 0.61 12.82 -3.63
CA GLU A 197 0.18 13.78 -4.64
C GLU A 197 0.69 13.43 -6.04
N GLU A 198 1.92 12.92 -6.12
CA GLU A 198 2.51 12.44 -7.38
C GLU A 198 1.70 11.28 -7.97
N VAL A 199 1.50 10.20 -7.21
CA VAL A 199 0.76 9.02 -7.69
C VAL A 199 -0.74 9.29 -7.90
N HIS A 200 -1.30 10.29 -7.21
CA HIS A 200 -2.65 10.78 -7.50
C HIS A 200 -2.68 11.50 -8.85
N HIS A 201 -1.68 12.32 -9.17
CA HIS A 201 -1.57 12.97 -10.48
C HIS A 201 -1.35 11.94 -11.60
N HIS A 202 -0.58 10.87 -11.37
CA HIS A 202 -0.48 9.74 -12.30
C HIS A 202 -1.84 9.09 -12.55
N TRP A 203 -2.64 8.84 -11.50
CA TRP A 203 -3.99 8.33 -11.66
C TRP A 203 -4.91 9.27 -12.47
N GLN A 204 -4.81 10.59 -12.25
CA GLN A 204 -5.55 11.57 -13.06
C GLN A 204 -5.15 11.50 -14.54
N ASN A 205 -3.85 11.37 -14.81
CA ASN A 205 -3.31 11.22 -16.17
C ASN A 205 -3.73 9.89 -16.82
N LEU A 206 -3.85 8.83 -16.01
CA LEU A 206 -4.39 7.55 -16.44
C LEU A 206 -5.84 7.69 -16.92
N LEU A 207 -6.71 8.30 -16.10
CA LEU A 207 -8.12 8.52 -16.46
C LEU A 207 -8.30 9.49 -17.64
N ALA A 208 -7.40 10.47 -17.78
CA ALA A 208 -7.39 11.40 -18.91
C ALA A 208 -6.86 10.78 -20.21
N GLY A 209 -6.45 9.50 -20.20
CA GLY A 209 -5.90 8.80 -21.37
C GLY A 209 -4.50 9.29 -21.79
N LYS A 210 -3.79 10.00 -20.91
CA LYS A 210 -2.40 10.43 -21.16
C LYS A 210 -1.40 9.30 -20.91
N ILE A 211 -1.77 8.33 -20.07
CA ILE A 211 -1.02 7.08 -19.86
C ILE A 211 -1.63 5.99 -20.73
N ASN A 212 -0.78 5.26 -21.45
CA ASN A 212 -1.26 4.26 -22.40
C ASN A 212 -1.76 3.00 -21.68
N ASN A 213 -3.06 2.72 -21.81
CA ASN A 213 -3.68 1.52 -21.24
C ASN A 213 -3.41 0.23 -22.04
N LYS A 214 -2.13 -0.10 -22.27
CA LYS A 214 -1.73 -1.38 -22.88
C LYS A 214 -1.94 -2.57 -21.95
N LYS A 215 -1.88 -2.36 -20.63
CA LYS A 215 -2.03 -3.44 -19.62
C LYS A 215 -3.50 -3.82 -19.35
N GLY A 216 -4.48 -3.08 -19.89
CA GLY A 216 -5.91 -3.42 -19.84
C GLY A 216 -6.60 -3.07 -18.53
N TRP A 217 -6.18 -2.00 -17.85
CA TRP A 217 -6.87 -1.45 -16.68
C TRP A 217 -8.31 -1.08 -17.03
N TRP A 218 -9.23 -1.37 -16.12
CA TRP A 218 -10.64 -1.03 -16.28
C TRP A 218 -10.91 0.36 -15.70
N PHE A 219 -11.80 1.13 -16.33
CA PHE A 219 -12.23 2.45 -15.86
C PHE A 219 -13.77 2.54 -15.84
N PRO A 220 -14.37 3.35 -14.96
CA PRO A 220 -15.79 3.64 -15.03
C PRO A 220 -16.13 4.31 -16.37
N LYS A 221 -17.30 3.99 -16.92
CA LYS A 221 -17.82 4.69 -18.11
C LYS A 221 -18.19 6.11 -17.71
N GLN A 222 -17.63 7.10 -18.41
CA GLN A 222 -17.99 8.51 -18.28
C GLN A 222 -19.41 8.78 -18.82
#